data_AF-A8Q1R6-F1
#
_entry.id   AF-A8Q1R6-F1
#
_cell.length_a   1.000
_cell.length_b   1.000
_cell.length_c   1.000
_cell.angle_alpha   90.00
_cell.angle_beta   90.00
_cell.angle_gamma   90.00
#
_symmetry.space_group_name_H-M   'P 1'
#
loop_
_entity.id
_entity.type
_entity.pdbx_description
1 polymer ?
#
loop_
_entity_poly.entity_id
_entity_poly.type
_entity_poly.pdbx_seq_one_letter_code
_entity_poly.pdbx_strand_id
1 'polypeptide(L)'
;MENYMTAQRNQVFSSVCALVYVVDVVGTDVDGGSDASDWETDLRYFRDSLSALQTHTPDAEVFCLLHKMDLIEPSRRKNIYMNRVADLRKKAREVLNEHASSSPHAAHAIHLRCYATSIWDATLYKAWSNIVHTIVPDVRHFEASLSELADMCSATEVVLFEKATFLVMSHYSRLDANETDATKHSKMMDTSSVVRIDDPQDSKEVLLAGLSSSMLPHSENMNDTAERHVVMSDDRFERVSELVKQFKLSCLYV
;
A
#
# COMPACT_ATOMS: atom_id res chain seq x y z
N MET A 1 -15.63 2.08 17.37
CA MET A 1 -15.47 3.04 16.27
C MET A 1 -16.50 4.18 16.32
N GLU A 2 -17.73 3.92 16.78
CA GLU A 2 -18.83 4.89 16.81
C GLU A 2 -18.53 6.22 17.52
N ASN A 3 -17.79 6.21 18.65
CA ASN A 3 -17.41 7.44 19.36
C ASN A 3 -16.51 8.38 18.53
N TYR A 4 -15.64 7.85 17.66
CA TYR A 4 -14.78 8.66 16.79
C TYR A 4 -15.60 9.31 15.66
N MET A 5 -16.62 8.61 15.18
CA MET A 5 -17.49 9.10 14.11
C MET A 5 -18.55 10.10 14.58
N THR A 6 -18.86 10.11 15.88
CA THR A 6 -19.91 10.95 16.47
C THR A 6 -19.33 12.07 17.34
N ALA A 7 -18.68 11.73 18.46
CA ALA A 7 -18.27 12.70 19.47
C ALA A 7 -16.96 13.45 19.12
N GLN A 8 -16.07 12.82 18.34
CA GLN A 8 -14.72 13.36 18.05
C GLN A 8 -14.44 13.57 16.56
N ARG A 9 -15.47 13.55 15.71
CA ARG A 9 -15.31 13.57 14.23
C ARG A 9 -14.42 14.72 13.76
N ASN A 10 -14.67 15.94 14.22
CA ASN A 10 -13.88 17.12 13.81
C ASN A 10 -12.43 17.05 14.31
N GLN A 11 -12.19 16.48 15.49
CA GLN A 11 -10.85 16.36 16.05
C GLN A 11 -10.03 15.29 15.33
N VAL A 12 -10.67 14.19 14.91
CA VAL A 12 -10.00 13.04 14.27
C VAL A 12 -9.70 13.30 12.80
N PHE A 13 -10.60 13.99 12.08
CA PHE A 13 -10.51 14.12 10.61
C PHE A 13 -10.03 15.48 10.11
N SER A 14 -9.73 16.43 11.01
CA SER A 14 -9.10 17.70 10.67
C SER A 14 -7.58 17.57 10.58
N SER A 15 -6.98 18.18 9.54
CA SER A 15 -5.52 18.23 9.34
C SER A 15 -4.86 16.85 9.22
N VAL A 16 -5.56 15.90 8.57
CA VAL A 16 -5.05 14.54 8.35
C VAL A 16 -4.17 14.51 7.11
N CYS A 17 -2.88 14.21 7.28
CA CYS A 17 -1.98 13.99 6.13
C CYS A 17 -2.23 12.64 5.45
N ALA A 18 -2.44 11.59 6.23
CA ALA A 18 -2.71 10.25 5.73
C ALA A 18 -3.64 9.46 6.67
N LEU A 19 -4.54 8.68 6.10
CA LEU A 19 -5.35 7.68 6.79
C LEU A 19 -4.81 6.27 6.48
N VAL A 20 -4.49 5.50 7.52
CA VAL A 20 -4.20 4.06 7.38
C VAL A 20 -5.39 3.27 7.95
N TYR A 21 -6.17 2.66 7.08
CA TYR A 21 -7.28 1.78 7.44
C TYR A 21 -6.82 0.33 7.38
N VAL A 22 -7.12 -0.48 8.40
CA VAL A 22 -6.70 -1.88 8.48
C VAL A 22 -7.92 -2.77 8.48
N VAL A 23 -7.97 -3.72 7.55
CA VAL A 23 -9.02 -4.73 7.41
C VAL A 23 -8.45 -6.08 7.83
N ASP A 24 -9.14 -6.77 8.74
CA ASP A 24 -8.84 -8.16 9.07
C ASP A 24 -9.47 -9.08 8.01
N VAL A 25 -8.68 -9.62 7.09
CA VAL A 25 -9.22 -10.40 5.97
C VAL A 25 -9.90 -11.69 6.41
N VAL A 26 -9.51 -12.26 7.55
CA VAL A 26 -10.08 -13.52 8.06
C VAL A 26 -11.53 -13.33 8.48
N GLY A 27 -11.84 -12.22 9.14
CA GLY A 27 -13.21 -11.88 9.54
C GLY A 27 -14.14 -11.61 8.35
N THR A 28 -13.58 -11.44 7.16
CA THR A 28 -14.34 -11.20 5.92
C THR A 28 -14.50 -12.45 5.05
N ASP A 29 -13.85 -13.56 5.40
CA ASP A 29 -13.85 -14.78 4.58
C ASP A 29 -15.01 -15.70 4.98
N VAL A 30 -15.89 -16.01 4.02
CA VAL A 30 -17.17 -16.71 4.23
C VAL A 30 -16.95 -18.16 4.70
N ASP A 31 -15.78 -18.74 4.40
CA ASP A 31 -15.42 -20.11 4.78
C ASP A 31 -14.84 -20.20 6.21
N GLY A 32 -14.56 -19.06 6.86
CA GLY A 32 -13.87 -18.94 8.15
C GLY A 32 -14.77 -18.74 9.38
N GLY A 33 -16.10 -18.82 9.24
CA GLY A 33 -17.04 -18.86 10.36
C GLY A 33 -17.58 -17.53 10.89
N SER A 34 -17.39 -16.40 10.19
CA SER A 34 -18.05 -15.12 10.49
C SER A 34 -18.99 -14.68 9.35
N ASP A 35 -20.13 -14.11 9.74
CA ASP A 35 -21.20 -13.67 8.86
C ASP A 35 -20.70 -12.65 7.82
N ALA A 36 -21.22 -12.67 6.59
CA ALA A 36 -21.05 -11.61 5.58
C ALA A 36 -21.37 -10.19 6.12
N SER A 37 -22.08 -10.13 7.25
CA SER A 37 -22.34 -8.95 8.08
C SER A 37 -21.08 -8.21 8.53
N ASP A 38 -19.97 -8.92 8.80
CA ASP A 38 -18.75 -8.30 9.32
C ASP A 38 -18.05 -7.47 8.23
N TRP A 39 -17.93 -8.02 7.02
CA TRP A 39 -17.37 -7.28 5.88
C TRP A 39 -18.22 -6.06 5.49
N GLU A 40 -19.55 -6.20 5.48
CA GLU A 40 -20.45 -5.07 5.21
C GLU A 40 -20.32 -3.99 6.29
N THR A 41 -20.09 -4.39 7.53
CA THR A 41 -19.85 -3.47 8.64
C THR A 41 -18.52 -2.73 8.49
N ASP A 42 -17.44 -3.42 8.13
CA ASP A 42 -16.15 -2.80 7.82
C ASP A 42 -16.24 -1.83 6.63
N LEU A 43 -16.96 -2.19 5.56
CA LEU A 43 -17.19 -1.32 4.41
C LEU A 43 -17.98 -0.06 4.78
N ARG A 44 -18.98 -0.18 5.67
CA ARG A 44 -19.74 0.97 6.19
C ARG A 44 -18.83 1.91 6.97
N TYR A 45 -18.01 1.37 7.86
CA TYR A 45 -17.06 2.16 8.64
C TYR A 45 -15.98 2.83 7.79
N PHE A 46 -15.47 2.12 6.77
CA PHE A 46 -14.54 2.68 5.79
C PHE A 46 -15.17 3.85 5.03
N ARG A 47 -16.40 3.65 4.49
CA ARG A 47 -17.17 4.70 3.80
C ARG A 47 -17.38 5.94 4.68
N ASP A 48 -17.74 5.75 5.95
CA ASP A 48 -17.97 6.86 6.88
C ASP A 48 -16.69 7.63 7.19
N SER A 49 -15.55 6.92 7.27
CA SER A 49 -14.22 7.52 7.41
C SER A 49 -13.86 8.38 6.19
N LEU A 50 -14.07 7.84 4.98
CA LEU A 50 -13.83 8.57 3.74
C LEU A 50 -14.71 9.81 3.62
N SER A 51 -16.01 9.71 3.94
CA SER A 51 -16.90 10.87 3.94
C SER A 51 -16.46 11.93 4.93
N ALA A 52 -15.96 11.53 6.12
CA ALA A 52 -15.44 12.48 7.09
C ALA A 52 -14.19 13.20 6.57
N LEU A 53 -13.27 12.46 5.93
CA LEU A 53 -12.07 13.03 5.30
C LEU A 53 -12.43 14.00 4.19
N GLN A 54 -13.32 13.62 3.27
CA GLN A 54 -13.71 14.49 2.15
C GLN A 54 -14.35 15.81 2.60
N THR A 55 -14.97 15.83 3.78
CA THR A 55 -15.52 17.05 4.37
C THR A 55 -14.45 17.96 5.00
N HIS A 56 -13.41 17.39 5.62
CA HIS A 56 -12.47 18.15 6.46
C HIS A 56 -11.07 18.30 5.86
N THR A 57 -10.56 17.24 5.22
CA THR A 57 -9.22 17.16 4.62
C THR A 57 -9.28 16.33 3.32
N PRO A 58 -9.78 16.89 2.21
CA PRO A 58 -9.95 16.16 0.95
C PRO A 58 -8.64 15.69 0.31
N ASP A 59 -7.52 16.36 0.61
CA ASP A 59 -6.19 16.07 0.08
C ASP A 59 -5.45 14.97 0.86
N ALA A 60 -6.12 14.31 1.83
CA ALA A 60 -5.51 13.25 2.63
C ALA A 60 -5.25 11.99 1.79
N GLU A 61 -4.06 11.41 1.91
CA GLU A 61 -3.72 10.12 1.31
C GLU A 61 -4.39 8.97 2.09
N VAL A 62 -5.01 8.02 1.39
CA VAL A 62 -5.67 6.88 2.01
C VAL A 62 -4.93 5.59 1.69
N PHE A 63 -4.56 4.86 2.73
CA PHE A 63 -3.92 3.55 2.65
C PHE A 63 -4.80 2.51 3.32
N CYS A 64 -5.08 1.41 2.63
CA CYS A 64 -5.84 0.28 3.17
C CYS A 64 -4.96 -0.96 3.27
N LEU A 65 -4.77 -1.49 4.48
CA LEU A 65 -4.03 -2.72 4.72
C LEU A 65 -5.00 -3.88 4.85
N LEU A 66 -5.03 -4.75 3.86
CA LEU A 66 -5.70 -6.06 3.95
C LEU A 66 -4.75 -6.98 4.72
N HIS A 67 -5.00 -7.10 6.02
CA HIS A 67 -4.07 -7.68 6.97
C HIS A 67 -4.44 -9.11 7.36
N LYS A 68 -3.46 -9.86 7.88
CA LYS A 68 -3.53 -11.32 8.18
C LYS A 68 -3.70 -12.20 6.95
N MET A 69 -3.10 -11.80 5.82
CA MET A 69 -3.13 -12.58 4.57
C MET A 69 -2.46 -13.95 4.70
N ASP A 70 -1.59 -14.15 5.69
CA ASP A 70 -0.96 -15.43 6.01
C ASP A 70 -1.95 -16.53 6.38
N LEU A 71 -3.08 -16.16 7.01
CA LEU A 71 -4.12 -17.10 7.44
C LEU A 71 -5.04 -17.55 6.29
N ILE A 72 -4.94 -16.90 5.13
CA ILE A 72 -5.65 -17.28 3.91
C ILE A 72 -4.80 -18.26 3.10
N GLU A 73 -5.45 -19.29 2.56
CA GLU A 73 -4.79 -20.24 1.68
C GLU A 73 -4.16 -19.54 0.45
N PRO A 74 -2.89 -19.82 0.08
CA PRO A 74 -2.20 -19.13 -1.01
C PRO A 74 -2.96 -19.09 -2.35
N SER A 75 -3.68 -20.16 -2.68
CA SER A 75 -4.50 -20.27 -3.89
C SER A 75 -5.67 -19.27 -3.92
N ARG A 76 -6.20 -18.90 -2.75
CA ARG A 76 -7.37 -18.02 -2.57
C ARG A 76 -7.00 -16.54 -2.41
N ARG A 77 -5.78 -16.25 -1.90
CA ARG A 77 -5.30 -14.89 -1.58
C ARG A 77 -5.51 -13.87 -2.70
N LYS A 78 -5.18 -14.24 -3.93
CA LYS A 78 -5.30 -13.38 -5.12
C LYS A 78 -6.74 -12.93 -5.37
N ASN A 79 -7.67 -13.88 -5.33
CA ASN A 79 -9.09 -13.61 -5.57
C ASN A 79 -9.70 -12.79 -4.42
N ILE A 80 -9.41 -13.17 -3.17
CA ILE A 80 -9.91 -12.44 -1.99
C ILE A 80 -9.41 -11.00 -2.01
N TYR A 81 -8.10 -10.78 -2.19
CA TYR A 81 -7.52 -9.44 -2.26
C TYR A 81 -8.18 -8.61 -3.37
N MET A 82 -8.25 -9.14 -4.59
CA MET A 82 -8.84 -8.43 -5.74
C MET A 82 -10.29 -8.01 -5.47
N ASN A 83 -11.13 -8.90 -4.95
CA ASN A 83 -12.54 -8.60 -4.66
C ASN A 83 -12.69 -7.54 -3.57
N ARG A 84 -11.92 -7.66 -2.48
CA ARG A 84 -11.95 -6.69 -1.37
C ARG A 84 -11.47 -5.31 -1.80
N VAL A 85 -10.43 -5.24 -2.64
CA VAL A 85 -9.97 -3.96 -3.21
C VAL A 85 -11.04 -3.35 -4.13
N ALA A 86 -11.72 -4.15 -4.95
CA ALA A 86 -12.80 -3.67 -5.80
C ALA A 86 -13.96 -3.08 -4.98
N ASP A 87 -14.36 -3.75 -3.89
CA ASP A 87 -15.39 -3.27 -2.97
C ASP A 87 -14.99 -1.93 -2.30
N LEU A 88 -13.75 -1.81 -1.81
CA LEU A 88 -13.22 -0.59 -1.21
C LEU A 88 -13.21 0.58 -2.21
N ARG A 89 -12.72 0.35 -3.44
CA ARG A 89 -12.71 1.36 -4.50
C ARG A 89 -14.13 1.76 -4.92
N LYS A 90 -15.07 0.81 -4.94
CA LYS A 90 -16.49 1.10 -5.15
C LYS A 90 -17.05 2.02 -4.06
N LYS A 91 -16.78 1.75 -2.78
CA LYS A 91 -17.19 2.64 -1.67
C LYS A 91 -16.56 4.03 -1.76
N ALA A 92 -15.30 4.12 -2.18
CA ALA A 92 -14.65 5.41 -2.44
C ALA A 92 -15.36 6.21 -3.56
N ARG A 93 -15.77 5.55 -4.65
CA ARG A 93 -16.59 6.19 -5.72
C ARG A 93 -17.97 6.64 -5.22
N GLU A 94 -18.64 5.82 -4.41
CA GLU A 94 -19.93 6.19 -3.79
C GLU A 94 -19.80 7.51 -3.00
N VAL A 95 -18.76 7.63 -2.16
CA VAL A 95 -18.49 8.86 -1.39
C VAL A 95 -18.22 10.06 -2.31
N LEU A 96 -17.41 9.88 -3.35
CA LEU A 96 -17.12 10.94 -4.32
C LEU A 96 -18.40 11.44 -5.02
N ASN A 97 -19.28 10.53 -5.46
CA ASN A 97 -20.55 10.89 -6.11
C ASN A 97 -21.49 11.68 -5.20
N GLU A 98 -21.58 11.29 -3.93
CA GLU A 98 -22.37 11.99 -2.91
C GLU A 98 -21.81 13.41 -2.64
N HIS A 99 -20.49 13.56 -2.58
CA HIS A 99 -19.84 14.86 -2.35
C HIS A 99 -19.90 15.77 -3.58
N ALA A 100 -19.70 15.23 -4.79
CA ALA A 100 -19.84 15.99 -6.04
C ALA A 100 -21.25 16.57 -6.23
N SER A 101 -22.28 15.85 -5.78
CA SER A 101 -23.67 16.32 -5.83
C SER A 101 -23.96 17.45 -4.83
N SER A 102 -23.17 17.57 -3.77
CA SER A 102 -23.40 18.53 -2.67
C SER A 102 -22.53 19.79 -2.74
N SER A 103 -21.40 19.77 -3.46
CA SER A 103 -20.53 20.93 -3.61
C SER A 103 -19.86 20.99 -4.99
N PRO A 104 -19.94 22.14 -5.71
CA PRO A 104 -19.26 22.31 -7.00
C PRO A 104 -17.73 22.39 -6.89
N HIS A 105 -17.18 22.51 -5.68
CA HIS A 105 -15.73 22.47 -5.40
C HIS A 105 -15.30 21.15 -4.73
N ALA A 106 -16.14 20.11 -4.78
CA ALA A 106 -15.78 18.82 -4.20
C ALA A 106 -14.55 18.23 -4.91
N ALA A 107 -13.74 17.48 -4.17
CA ALA A 107 -12.70 16.67 -4.77
C ALA A 107 -13.33 15.64 -5.72
N HIS A 108 -12.73 15.48 -6.90
CA HIS A 108 -13.21 14.55 -7.93
C HIS A 108 -12.46 13.20 -7.89
N ALA A 109 -11.55 13.05 -6.94
CA ALA A 109 -10.69 11.90 -6.80
C ALA A 109 -10.30 11.63 -5.34
N ILE A 110 -10.09 10.35 -5.02
CA ILE A 110 -9.49 9.90 -3.75
C ILE A 110 -8.23 9.11 -4.09
N HIS A 111 -7.12 9.44 -3.43
CA HIS A 111 -5.90 8.63 -3.49
C HIS A 111 -6.05 7.47 -2.50
N LEU A 112 -6.31 6.26 -3.03
CA LEU A 112 -6.50 5.03 -2.27
C LEU A 112 -5.51 3.96 -2.73
N ARG A 113 -4.57 3.59 -1.84
CA ARG A 113 -3.61 2.50 -2.04
C ARG A 113 -3.93 1.34 -1.12
N CYS A 114 -4.14 0.16 -1.68
CA CYS A 114 -4.41 -1.04 -0.91
C CYS A 114 -3.18 -1.95 -0.88
N TYR A 115 -2.84 -2.57 0.26
CA TYR A 115 -1.73 -3.51 0.38
C TYR A 115 -2.17 -4.80 1.05
N ALA A 116 -1.77 -5.94 0.48
CA ALA A 116 -1.85 -7.23 1.15
C ALA A 116 -0.70 -7.32 2.16
N THR A 117 -1.01 -7.57 3.44
CA THR A 117 0.00 -7.55 4.50
C THR A 117 -0.10 -8.73 5.46
N SER A 118 1.05 -9.15 5.98
CA SER A 118 1.19 -10.06 7.11
C SER A 118 2.31 -9.61 8.04
N ILE A 119 2.22 -9.92 9.34
CA ILE A 119 3.33 -9.75 10.28
C ILE A 119 4.42 -10.82 10.14
N TRP A 120 4.16 -11.86 9.33
CA TRP A 120 5.04 -13.03 9.17
C TRP A 120 5.91 -12.97 7.92
N ASP A 121 5.87 -11.88 7.16
CA ASP A 121 6.72 -11.68 5.99
C ASP A 121 7.05 -10.19 5.75
N ALA A 122 7.84 -9.95 4.71
CA ALA A 122 8.30 -8.62 4.31
C ALA A 122 7.19 -7.67 3.81
N THR A 123 5.95 -8.15 3.57
CA THR A 123 4.89 -7.31 2.98
C THR A 123 4.47 -6.16 3.89
N LEU A 124 4.58 -6.31 5.20
CA LEU A 124 4.33 -5.22 6.14
C LEU A 124 5.39 -4.12 6.00
N TYR A 125 6.67 -4.49 5.84
CA TYR A 125 7.74 -3.52 5.58
C TYR A 125 7.52 -2.79 4.25
N LYS A 126 7.01 -3.49 3.22
CA LYS A 126 6.66 -2.88 1.93
C LYS A 126 5.60 -1.81 2.07
N ALA A 127 4.49 -2.16 2.73
CA ALA A 127 3.37 -1.25 2.94
C ALA A 127 3.82 0.00 3.73
N TRP A 128 4.52 -0.19 4.85
CA TRP A 128 4.96 0.93 5.68
C TRP A 128 6.05 1.78 5.05
N SER A 129 6.99 1.18 4.29
CA SER A 129 8.01 1.95 3.56
C SER A 129 7.33 2.85 2.53
N ASN A 130 6.36 2.34 1.78
CA ASN A 130 5.58 3.11 0.81
C ASN A 130 4.74 4.22 1.45
N ILE A 131 4.10 3.95 2.59
CA ILE A 131 3.34 4.95 3.35
C ILE A 131 4.26 6.09 3.79
N VAL A 132 5.37 5.76 4.46
CA VAL A 132 6.33 6.75 4.96
C VAL A 132 6.95 7.54 3.80
N HIS A 133 7.35 6.86 2.73
CA HIS A 133 7.90 7.49 1.54
C HIS A 133 6.94 8.52 0.91
N THR A 134 5.63 8.26 0.95
CA THR A 134 4.62 9.21 0.43
C THR A 134 4.53 10.47 1.29
N ILE A 135 4.81 10.37 2.59
CA ILE A 135 4.70 11.46 3.55
C ILE A 135 6.02 12.26 3.67
N VAL A 136 7.16 11.63 3.37
CA VAL A 136 8.48 12.26 3.52
C VAL A 136 8.70 13.32 2.42
N PRO A 137 8.95 14.59 2.80
CA PRO A 137 9.28 15.61 1.83
C PRO A 137 10.70 15.40 1.25
N ASP A 138 10.85 15.76 -0.03
CA ASP A 138 12.15 15.87 -0.72
C ASP A 138 12.94 14.56 -0.93
N VAL A 139 12.23 13.49 -1.33
CA VAL A 139 12.85 12.22 -1.76
C VAL A 139 13.95 12.41 -2.82
N ARG A 140 13.77 13.39 -3.71
CA ARG A 140 14.70 13.67 -4.83
C ARG A 140 16.11 14.03 -4.35
N HIS A 141 16.23 14.69 -3.20
CA HIS A 141 17.55 15.02 -2.63
C HIS A 141 18.28 13.76 -2.15
N PHE A 142 17.54 12.79 -1.58
CA PHE A 142 18.10 11.49 -1.20
C PHE A 142 18.55 10.71 -2.44
N GLU A 143 17.73 10.65 -3.49
CA GLU A 143 18.06 9.94 -4.73
C GLU A 143 19.33 10.49 -5.40
N ALA A 144 19.46 11.81 -5.50
CA ALA A 144 20.66 12.44 -6.06
C ALA A 144 21.92 12.11 -5.26
N SER A 145 21.82 12.19 -3.93
CA SER A 145 22.94 11.89 -3.02
C SER A 145 23.32 10.40 -3.06
N LEU A 146 22.33 9.51 -3.20
CA LEU A 146 22.55 8.06 -3.33
C LEU A 146 23.21 7.71 -4.66
N SER A 147 22.85 8.39 -5.75
CA SER A 147 23.51 8.23 -7.04
C SER A 147 25.00 8.60 -6.96
N GLU A 148 25.32 9.74 -6.35
CA GLU A 148 26.71 10.18 -6.18
C GLU A 148 27.50 9.17 -5.31
N LEU A 149 26.91 8.72 -4.20
CA LEU A 149 27.51 7.70 -3.33
C LEU A 149 27.74 6.38 -4.08
N ALA A 150 26.78 5.94 -4.90
CA ALA A 150 26.90 4.72 -5.68
C ALA A 150 28.03 4.79 -6.71
N ASP A 151 28.18 5.94 -7.37
CA ASP A 151 29.27 6.19 -8.31
C ASP A 151 30.64 6.22 -7.61
N MET A 152 30.75 6.91 -6.47
CA MET A 152 31.97 6.94 -5.66
C MET A 152 32.38 5.56 -5.15
N CYS A 153 31.43 4.73 -4.74
CA CYS A 153 31.69 3.39 -4.23
C CYS A 153 31.81 2.33 -5.33
N SER A 154 31.58 2.68 -6.60
CA SER A 154 31.40 1.70 -7.69
C SER A 154 30.35 0.63 -7.35
N ALA A 155 29.32 0.99 -6.59
CA ALA A 155 28.26 0.08 -6.17
C ALA A 155 27.24 -0.12 -7.30
N THR A 156 26.65 -1.32 -7.38
CA THR A 156 25.55 -1.62 -8.31
C THR A 156 24.22 -1.08 -7.79
N GLU A 157 23.99 -1.20 -6.49
CA GLU A 157 22.80 -0.70 -5.80
C GLU A 157 23.20 -0.11 -4.45
N VAL A 158 22.49 0.93 -4.02
CA VAL A 158 22.61 1.53 -2.70
C VAL A 158 21.20 1.77 -2.17
N VAL A 159 20.95 1.40 -0.91
CA VAL A 159 19.64 1.53 -0.28
C VAL A 159 19.80 2.33 1.01
N LEU A 160 18.94 3.32 1.19
CA LEU A 160 18.85 4.11 2.41
C LEU A 160 17.71 3.60 3.28
N PHE A 161 18.03 3.22 4.50
CA PHE A 161 17.05 2.79 5.50
C PHE A 161 16.96 3.79 6.65
N GLU A 162 15.76 3.99 7.20
CA GLU A 162 15.60 4.71 8.46
C GLU A 162 16.15 3.86 9.62
N LYS A 163 16.99 4.45 10.47
CA LYS A 163 17.79 3.74 11.47
C LYS A 163 16.99 2.95 12.52
N ALA A 164 15.86 3.47 12.98
CA ALA A 164 15.10 2.85 14.08
C ALA A 164 14.19 1.73 13.58
N THR A 165 13.44 2.01 12.51
CA THR A 165 12.39 1.19 11.91
C THR A 165 12.92 0.25 10.84
N PHE A 166 14.06 0.58 10.22
CA PHE A 166 14.59 -0.08 9.02
C PHE A 166 13.64 -0.05 7.83
N LEU A 167 12.75 0.93 7.74
CA LEU A 167 11.95 1.16 6.54
C LEU A 167 12.83 1.72 5.43
N VAL A 168 12.53 1.33 4.19
CA VAL A 168 13.21 1.83 2.99
C VAL A 168 12.79 3.27 2.78
N MET A 169 13.78 4.17 2.72
CA MET A 169 13.56 5.61 2.52
C MET A 169 13.79 6.04 1.08
N SER A 170 14.81 5.47 0.43
CA SER A 170 15.16 5.71 -0.97
C SER A 170 16.17 4.65 -1.39
N HIS A 171 16.33 4.46 -2.70
CA HIS A 171 17.35 3.57 -3.24
C HIS A 171 17.88 4.11 -4.57
N TYR A 172 19.07 3.67 -4.92
CA TYR A 172 19.67 3.81 -6.24
C TYR A 172 20.00 2.41 -6.76
N SER A 173 19.68 2.16 -8.03
CA SER A 173 20.03 0.93 -8.73
C SER A 173 20.52 1.27 -10.13
N ARG A 174 21.72 0.80 -10.47
CA ARG A 174 22.28 0.96 -11.82
C ARG A 174 21.57 0.06 -12.83
N LEU A 175 20.89 -1.00 -12.37
CA LEU A 175 20.06 -1.86 -13.22
C LEU A 175 18.83 -1.10 -13.71
N ASP A 176 18.30 -0.22 -12.86
CA ASP A 176 17.12 0.58 -13.17
C ASP A 176 17.47 1.77 -14.05
N ALA A 177 18.73 2.24 -14.07
CA ALA A 177 19.17 3.41 -14.85
C ALA A 177 19.15 3.22 -16.38
N ASN A 178 19.12 1.98 -16.88
CA ASN A 178 18.98 1.69 -18.32
C ASN A 178 17.52 1.74 -18.79
N GLU A 179 16.56 1.79 -17.87
CA GLU A 179 15.19 2.16 -18.14
C GLU A 179 14.96 3.56 -17.54
N THR A 180 14.35 4.49 -18.26
CA THR A 180 14.02 5.82 -17.69
C THR A 180 12.93 5.69 -16.61
N ASP A 181 13.30 5.24 -15.40
CA ASP A 181 12.37 4.66 -14.41
C ASP A 181 12.09 5.53 -13.17
N ALA A 182 12.83 6.63 -12.96
CA ALA A 182 12.46 7.64 -11.97
C ALA A 182 11.02 8.17 -12.22
N THR A 183 10.55 8.08 -13.46
CA THR A 183 9.17 8.36 -13.85
C THR A 183 8.21 7.19 -13.69
N LYS A 184 8.61 5.91 -13.62
CA LYS A 184 7.68 4.76 -13.56
C LYS A 184 7.31 4.35 -12.14
N HIS A 185 8.25 4.33 -11.18
CA HIS A 185 7.88 4.01 -9.79
C HIS A 185 6.93 5.06 -9.20
N SER A 186 7.05 6.31 -9.64
CA SER A 186 6.06 7.37 -9.41
C SER A 186 4.83 7.23 -10.33
N LYS A 187 4.94 7.09 -11.66
CA LYS A 187 3.76 7.00 -12.57
C LYS A 187 2.86 5.79 -12.36
N MET A 188 3.42 4.57 -12.19
CA MET A 188 2.61 3.35 -12.01
C MET A 188 1.86 3.37 -10.69
N MET A 189 2.50 3.90 -9.65
CA MET A 189 1.89 4.07 -8.33
C MET A 189 0.84 5.19 -8.32
N ASP A 190 1.02 6.22 -9.14
CA ASP A 190 0.10 7.36 -9.24
C ASP A 190 -1.17 7.03 -10.05
N THR A 191 -1.11 6.26 -11.14
CA THR A 191 -2.34 5.90 -11.89
C THR A 191 -3.19 4.83 -11.21
N SER A 192 -2.57 3.87 -10.51
CA SER A 192 -3.29 2.79 -9.81
C SER A 192 -3.89 3.23 -8.47
N SER A 193 -3.31 4.24 -7.84
CA SER A 193 -3.78 4.74 -6.54
C SER A 193 -4.98 5.68 -6.63
N VAL A 194 -5.20 6.34 -7.77
CA VAL A 194 -6.29 7.31 -7.88
C VAL A 194 -7.61 6.61 -8.21
N VAL A 195 -8.62 6.84 -7.38
CA VAL A 195 -10.02 6.49 -7.63
C VAL A 195 -10.73 7.74 -8.15
N ARG A 196 -11.26 7.69 -9.37
CA ARG A 196 -12.02 8.78 -10.00
C ARG A 196 -13.49 8.43 -10.14
N ILE A 197 -14.35 9.45 -10.18
CA ILE A 197 -15.79 9.30 -10.46
C ILE A 197 -16.02 8.70 -11.85
N ASP A 198 -15.25 9.15 -12.84
CA ASP A 198 -15.47 8.85 -14.26
C ASP A 198 -14.93 7.48 -14.71
N ASP A 199 -14.29 6.73 -13.81
CA ASP A 199 -13.73 5.40 -14.11
C ASP A 199 -14.67 4.30 -13.58
N PRO A 200 -15.53 3.71 -14.44
CA PRO A 200 -16.57 2.80 -14.01
C PRO A 200 -16.04 1.43 -13.57
N GLN A 201 -14.85 1.02 -14.03
CA GLN A 201 -14.26 -0.28 -13.70
C GLN A 201 -12.74 -0.24 -13.67
N ASP A 202 -12.19 -0.68 -12.54
CA ASP A 202 -10.74 -0.80 -12.38
C ASP A 202 -10.20 -2.03 -13.14
N SER A 203 -9.07 -1.85 -13.83
CA SER A 203 -8.38 -2.97 -14.47
C SER A 203 -7.85 -3.98 -13.43
N LYS A 204 -7.65 -5.23 -13.85
CA LYS A 204 -7.09 -6.26 -12.98
C LYS A 204 -5.71 -5.89 -12.44
N GLU A 205 -4.90 -5.17 -13.21
CA GLU A 205 -3.59 -4.67 -12.77
C GLU A 205 -3.73 -3.68 -11.61
N VAL A 206 -4.67 -2.74 -11.70
CA VAL A 206 -4.94 -1.75 -10.64
C VAL A 206 -5.41 -2.46 -9.36
N LEU A 207 -6.32 -3.42 -9.50
CA LEU A 207 -6.87 -4.16 -8.36
C LEU A 207 -5.86 -5.10 -7.70
N LEU A 208 -4.79 -5.49 -8.40
CA LEU A 208 -3.72 -6.36 -7.90
C LEU A 208 -2.43 -5.60 -7.54
N ALA A 209 -2.38 -4.28 -7.70
CA ALA A 209 -1.17 -3.48 -7.59
C ALA A 209 -0.44 -3.60 -6.23
N GLY A 210 -1.17 -3.86 -5.13
CA GLY A 210 -0.59 -4.04 -3.80
C GLY A 210 -0.53 -5.49 -3.32
N LEU A 211 -0.69 -6.47 -4.21
CA LEU A 211 -0.47 -7.89 -3.91
C LEU A 211 0.97 -8.29 -4.25
N SER A 212 1.75 -8.67 -3.25
CA SER A 212 3.12 -9.15 -3.45
C SER A 212 3.14 -10.54 -4.10
N SER A 213 4.10 -10.80 -4.99
CA SER A 213 4.36 -12.14 -5.56
C SER A 213 4.76 -13.16 -4.49
N SER A 214 5.33 -12.70 -3.37
CA SER A 214 5.60 -13.54 -2.19
C SER A 214 4.33 -14.18 -1.59
N MET A 215 3.17 -13.57 -1.83
CA MET A 215 1.87 -14.06 -1.33
C MET A 215 1.25 -15.12 -2.24
N LEU A 216 1.74 -15.29 -3.47
CA LEU A 216 1.15 -16.18 -4.48
C LEU A 216 1.73 -17.61 -4.40
N PRO A 217 1.02 -18.62 -4.93
CA PRO A 217 1.55 -19.98 -5.04
C PRO A 217 2.80 -20.02 -5.93
N HIS A 218 3.74 -20.92 -5.62
CA HIS A 218 5.01 -21.06 -6.36
C HIS A 218 4.83 -21.32 -7.86
N SER A 219 3.69 -21.91 -8.28
CA SER A 219 3.40 -22.17 -9.70
C SER A 219 3.13 -20.91 -10.52
N GLU A 220 2.59 -19.83 -9.93
CA GLU A 220 2.39 -18.57 -10.64
C GLU A 220 3.71 -17.78 -10.76
N ASN A 221 4.67 -17.99 -9.86
CA ASN A 221 5.98 -17.34 -9.90
C ASN A 221 6.90 -17.89 -11.01
N MET A 222 6.68 -19.12 -11.49
CA MET A 222 7.55 -19.73 -12.52
C MET A 222 7.23 -19.29 -13.95
N ASN A 223 6.03 -18.76 -14.22
CA ASN A 223 5.66 -18.32 -15.57
C ASN A 223 6.41 -17.06 -16.03
N ASP A 224 7.00 -16.30 -15.11
CA ASP A 224 7.82 -15.10 -15.42
C ASP A 224 9.33 -15.44 -15.61
N THR A 225 9.77 -16.61 -15.14
CA THR A 225 11.20 -16.99 -15.14
C THR A 225 11.72 -17.60 -16.45
N ALA A 226 10.93 -17.60 -17.53
CA ALA A 226 11.30 -18.23 -18.80
C ALA A 226 12.39 -17.47 -19.60
N GLU A 227 12.68 -16.22 -19.25
CA GLU A 227 13.78 -15.44 -19.86
C GLU A 227 14.92 -15.25 -18.84
N ARG A 228 16.12 -15.74 -19.19
CA ARG A 228 17.35 -15.66 -18.37
C ARG A 228 17.92 -14.23 -18.30
N HIS A 229 17.18 -13.33 -17.67
CA HIS A 229 17.75 -12.16 -17.01
C HIS A 229 17.69 -12.40 -15.51
N VAL A 230 18.69 -11.96 -14.74
CA VAL A 230 18.62 -11.98 -13.26
C VAL A 230 17.56 -10.94 -12.87
N VAL A 231 16.29 -11.32 -12.90
CA VAL A 231 15.20 -10.48 -12.44
C VAL A 231 15.25 -10.54 -10.92
N MET A 232 15.79 -9.49 -10.30
CA MET A 232 15.80 -9.38 -8.85
C MET A 232 14.37 -9.20 -8.33
N SER A 233 14.07 -9.75 -7.15
CA SER A 233 12.72 -9.63 -6.61
C SER A 233 12.39 -8.16 -6.27
N ASP A 234 11.15 -7.79 -6.53
CA ASP A 234 10.61 -6.45 -6.28
C ASP A 234 10.46 -6.12 -4.79
N ASP A 235 10.54 -7.12 -3.92
CA ASP A 235 10.47 -6.99 -2.46
C ASP A 235 11.83 -7.14 -1.76
N ARG A 236 12.93 -7.12 -2.52
CA ARG A 236 14.28 -7.44 -2.01
C ARG A 236 14.71 -6.51 -0.88
N PHE A 237 14.36 -5.23 -0.93
CA PHE A 237 14.76 -4.24 0.07
C PHE A 237 14.01 -4.43 1.38
N GLU A 238 12.73 -4.77 1.30
CA GLU A 238 11.90 -5.07 2.47
C GLU A 238 12.31 -6.37 3.16
N ARG A 239 12.77 -7.35 2.39
CA ARG A 239 13.38 -8.57 2.95
C ARG A 239 14.66 -8.25 3.70
N VAL A 240 15.47 -7.28 3.23
CA VAL A 240 16.62 -6.78 3.98
C VAL A 240 16.15 -6.09 5.27
N SER A 241 15.11 -5.26 5.23
CA SER A 241 14.51 -4.65 6.43
C SER A 241 14.12 -5.70 7.47
N GLU A 242 13.44 -6.76 7.05
CA GLU A 242 13.04 -7.86 7.90
C GLU A 242 14.25 -8.56 8.54
N LEU A 243 15.23 -8.95 7.72
CA LEU A 243 16.46 -9.63 8.18
C LEU A 243 17.24 -8.79 9.19
N VAL A 244 17.44 -7.50 8.91
CA VAL A 244 18.20 -6.62 9.79
C VAL A 244 17.43 -6.36 11.09
N LYS A 245 16.10 -6.30 11.06
CA LYS A 245 15.28 -6.18 12.26
C LYS A 245 15.35 -7.44 13.13
N GLN A 246 15.29 -8.62 12.54
CA GLN A 246 15.50 -9.89 13.25
C GLN A 246 16.91 -9.95 13.86
N PHE A 247 17.94 -9.56 13.11
CA PHE A 247 19.31 -9.47 13.61
C PHE A 247 19.44 -8.51 14.79
N LYS A 248 18.89 -7.29 14.66
CA LYS A 248 18.88 -6.28 15.74
C LYS A 248 18.22 -6.81 17.02
N LEU A 249 17.11 -7.54 16.90
CA LEU A 249 16.45 -8.17 18.04
C LEU A 249 17.34 -9.25 18.68
N SER A 250 18.03 -10.06 17.88
CA SER A 250 18.97 -11.07 18.38
C SER A 250 20.13 -10.45 19.18
N CYS A 251 20.59 -9.26 18.78
CA CYS A 251 21.65 -8.53 19.48
C CYS A 251 21.22 -7.91 20.81
N LEU A 252 19.92 -7.79 21.11
CA LEU A 252 19.43 -7.27 22.39
C LEU A 252 19.55 -8.28 23.53
N TYR A 253 19.73 -9.56 23.20
CA TYR A 253 19.84 -10.66 24.16
C TYR A 253 21.30 -11.08 24.41
N VAL A 254 22.27 -10.27 23.95
CA VAL A 254 23.72 -10.41 24.21
C VAL A 254 24.16 -9.32 25.17
#